data_AF-A0A432TMR4-F1
#
_entry.id   AF-A0A432TMR4-F1
#
_cell.length_a   1.000
_cell.length_b   1.000
_cell.length_c   1.000
_cell.angle_alpha   90.00
_cell.angle_beta   90.00
_cell.angle_gamma   90.00
#
_symmetry.space_group_name_H-M   'P 1'
#
loop_
_entity.id
_entity.type
_entity.pdbx_description
1 polymer ?
#
loop_
_entity_poly.entity_id
_entity_poly.type
_entity_poly.pdbx_seq_one_letter_code
_entity_poly.pdbx_strand_id
1 'polypeptide(L)' 'MSSRNIFGGSWVDGGWRELIEDFPDRFLIGTDAHSNSDYRRYIKVVRSGLLANLSDETAEKVAYKNAQYLFGLQ' A
#
# COMPACT_ATOMS: atom_id res chain seq x y z
N MET A 1 -8.38 -19.02 -14.46
CA MET A 1 -7.04 -18.59 -13.98
C MET A 1 -7.26 -17.65 -12.80
N SER A 2 -6.71 -17.97 -11.62
CA SER A 2 -6.74 -17.03 -10.49
C SER A 2 -5.79 -15.87 -10.80
N SER A 3 -6.29 -14.64 -10.69
CA SER A 3 -5.47 -13.44 -10.81
C SER A 3 -4.54 -13.35 -9.60
N ARG A 4 -3.23 -13.12 -9.82
CA ARG A 4 -2.23 -12.94 -8.74
C ARG A 4 -2.11 -11.48 -8.28
N ASN A 5 -3.18 -10.72 -8.40
CA ASN A 5 -3.18 -9.31 -8.02
C ASN A 5 -3.36 -9.17 -6.51
N ILE A 6 -2.53 -8.34 -5.88
CA ILE A 6 -2.62 -8.00 -4.46
C ILE A 6 -3.80 -7.05 -4.22
N PHE A 7 -3.98 -6.06 -5.10
CA PHE A 7 -5.06 -5.08 -5.03
C PHE A 7 -5.39 -4.53 -6.42
N GLY A 8 -6.55 -3.89 -6.54
CA GLY A 8 -7.00 -3.17 -7.72
C GLY A 8 -7.47 -1.75 -7.36
N GLY A 9 -8.24 -1.11 -8.23
CA GLY A 9 -8.68 0.28 -8.04
C GLY A 9 -9.59 0.51 -6.83
N SER A 10 -10.20 -0.54 -6.27
CA SER A 10 -11.20 -0.44 -5.19
C SER A 10 -11.22 -1.65 -4.26
N TRP A 11 -10.26 -2.57 -4.38
CA TRP A 11 -10.27 -3.84 -3.66
C TRP A 11 -8.86 -4.30 -3.33
N VAL A 12 -8.72 -5.10 -2.27
CA VAL A 12 -7.51 -5.82 -1.87
C VAL A 12 -7.88 -7.30 -1.74
N ASP A 13 -6.98 -8.18 -2.16
CA ASP A 13 -7.14 -9.61 -1.94
C ASP A 13 -7.25 -9.92 -0.43
N GLY A 14 -8.15 -10.83 -0.06
CA GLY A 14 -8.45 -11.11 1.34
C GLY A 14 -7.23 -11.57 2.14
N GLY A 15 -6.43 -12.48 1.58
CA GLY A 15 -5.25 -13.01 2.27
C GLY A 15 -4.14 -11.97 2.39
N TRP A 16 -3.97 -11.11 1.39
CA TRP A 16 -3.06 -9.98 1.49
C TRP A 16 -3.51 -8.94 2.50
N ARG A 17 -4.81 -8.65 2.57
CA ARG A 17 -5.36 -7.75 3.58
C ARG A 17 -5.08 -8.28 4.99
N GLU A 18 -5.43 -9.54 5.26
CA GLU A 18 -5.19 -10.18 6.56
C GLU A 18 -3.71 -10.13 6.93
N LEU A 19 -2.81 -10.48 5.99
CA LEU A 19 -1.37 -10.47 6.25
C LEU A 19 -0.83 -9.06 6.57
N ILE A 20 -1.32 -8.03 5.87
CA ILE A 20 -0.89 -6.64 6.11
C ILE A 20 -1.40 -6.15 7.46
N GLU A 21 -2.64 -6.48 7.84
CA GLU A 21 -3.23 -6.09 9.12
C GLU A 21 -2.60 -6.83 10.31
N ASP A 22 -2.22 -8.10 10.15
CA ASP A 22 -1.56 -8.89 11.19
C ASP A 22 -0.10 -8.45 11.43
N PHE A 23 0.55 -7.87 10.42
CA PHE A 23 1.95 -7.46 10.47
C PHE A 23 2.18 -6.05 9.90
N PRO A 24 1.52 -5.01 10.43
CA PRO A 24 1.42 -3.70 9.79
C PRO A 24 2.77 -2.97 9.69
N ASP A 25 3.72 -3.28 10.58
CA ASP A 25 5.06 -2.66 10.60
C ASP A 25 6.06 -3.34 9.62
N ARG A 26 5.63 -4.37 8.88
CA ARG A 26 6.47 -5.13 7.93
C ARG A 26 6.27 -4.72 6.47
N PHE A 27 5.34 -3.83 6.19
CA PHE A 27 4.97 -3.43 4.83
C PHE A 27 5.20 -1.95 4.58
N LEU A 28 5.60 -1.62 3.36
CA LEU A 28 5.66 -0.26 2.83
C LEU A 28 5.23 -0.29 1.36
N ILE A 29 4.73 0.84 0.85
CA ILE A 29 4.42 0.97 -0.58
C ILE A 29 5.51 1.78 -1.31
N GLY A 30 6.00 1.24 -2.42
CA GLY A 30 6.80 1.96 -3.41
C GLY A 30 6.07 1.94 -4.75
N THR A 31 5.98 3.08 -5.44
CA THR A 31 5.27 3.14 -6.73
C THR A 31 6.13 2.66 -7.91
N ASP A 32 7.45 2.58 -7.73
CA ASP A 32 8.43 2.36 -8.81
C ASP A 32 8.18 3.27 -10.04
N ALA A 33 7.69 4.48 -9.78
CA ALA A 33 7.36 5.43 -10.82
C ALA A 33 8.64 6.11 -11.33
N HIS A 34 8.88 6.02 -12.64
CA HIS A 34 9.98 6.72 -13.31
C HIS A 34 9.56 8.08 -13.88
N SER A 35 8.28 8.46 -13.75
CA SER A 35 7.75 9.76 -14.19
C SER A 35 6.63 10.29 -13.29
N ASN A 36 6.40 11.60 -13.37
CA ASN A 36 5.28 12.25 -12.67
C ASN A 36 3.90 11.73 -13.12
N SER A 37 3.77 11.30 -14.38
CA SER A 37 2.52 10.74 -14.90
C SER A 37 2.23 9.38 -14.28
N ASP A 38 3.25 8.52 -14.25
CA ASP A 38 3.15 7.19 -13.64
C ASP A 38 2.89 7.29 -12.15
N TYR A 39 3.60 8.18 -11.46
CA TYR A 39 3.38 8.43 -10.05
C TYR A 39 1.91 8.81 -9.77
N ARG A 40 1.36 9.78 -10.50
CA ARG A 40 -0.04 10.21 -10.33
C ARG A 40 -1.03 9.08 -10.62
N ARG A 41 -0.76 8.25 -11.64
CA ARG A 41 -1.59 7.12 -12.00
C ARG A 41 -1.57 6.04 -10.92
N TYR A 42 -0.39 5.64 -10.46
CA TYR A 42 -0.22 4.54 -9.52
C TYR A 42 -0.68 4.92 -8.12
N ILE A 43 -0.35 6.13 -7.65
CA ILE A 43 -0.77 6.58 -6.32
C ILE A 43 -2.29 6.67 -6.20
N LYS A 44 -3.01 6.92 -7.30
CA LYS A 44 -4.47 6.88 -7.31
C LYS A 44 -4.98 5.48 -6.95
N VAL A 45 -4.42 4.44 -7.58
CA VAL A 45 -4.80 3.03 -7.32
C VAL A 45 -4.38 2.61 -5.92
N VAL A 46 -3.19 3.02 -5.45
CA VAL A 46 -2.76 2.76 -4.07
C VAL A 46 -3.72 3.36 -3.05
N ARG A 47 -4.15 4.61 -3.25
CA ARG A 47 -5.05 5.31 -2.32
C ARG A 47 -6.46 4.73 -2.33
N SER A 48 -7.08 4.56 -3.50
CA SER A 48 -8.47 4.09 -3.58
C SER A 48 -8.62 2.58 -3.46
N GLY A 49 -7.55 1.84 -3.73
CA GLY A 49 -7.46 0.39 -3.61
C GLY A 49 -6.87 -0.02 -2.26
N LEU A 50 -5.55 -0.15 -2.21
CA LEU A 50 -4.84 -0.71 -1.06
C LEU A 50 -5.19 0.01 0.25
N LEU A 51 -4.88 1.30 0.35
CA LEU A 51 -4.97 2.03 1.62
C LEU A 51 -6.41 2.18 2.10
N ALA A 52 -7.38 2.39 1.20
CA ALA A 52 -8.79 2.52 1.55
C ALA A 52 -9.44 1.22 2.07
N ASN A 53 -8.77 0.07 1.91
CA ASN A 53 -9.26 -1.24 2.37
C ASN A 53 -8.54 -1.74 3.63
N LEU A 54 -7.61 -0.98 4.19
CA LEU A 54 -6.93 -1.25 5.46
C LEU A 54 -7.56 -0.41 6.58
N SER A 55 -7.32 -0.79 7.84
CA SER A 55 -7.59 0.06 8.99
C SER A 55 -6.79 1.36 8.91
N ASP A 56 -7.30 2.45 9.49
CA ASP A 56 -6.64 3.76 9.44
C ASP A 56 -5.21 3.71 9.99
N GLU A 57 -4.98 2.96 11.07
CA GLU A 57 -3.66 2.79 11.67
C GLU A 57 -2.70 2.07 10.73
N THR A 58 -3.12 0.93 10.16
CA THR A 58 -2.30 0.15 9.22
C THR A 58 -2.04 0.94 7.93
N ALA A 59 -3.06 1.63 7.40
CA ALA A 59 -2.93 2.47 6.22
C ALA A 59 -1.88 3.57 6.43
N GLU A 60 -1.87 4.22 7.60
CA GLU A 60 -0.89 5.26 7.92
C GLU A 60 0.54 4.71 7.99
N LYS A 61 0.70 3.53 8.61
CA LYS A 61 1.99 2.82 8.70
C LYS A 61 2.54 2.47 7.32
N VAL A 62 1.72 1.81 6.50
CA VAL A 62 2.08 1.36 5.15
C VAL A 62 2.29 2.54 4.19
N ALA A 63 1.51 3.62 4.34
CA ALA A 63 1.61 4.80 3.49
C ALA A 63 2.92 5.56 3.71
N TYR A 64 3.37 5.73 4.96
CA TYR A 64 4.59 6.50 5.21
C TYR A 64 5.34 6.22 6.52
N LYS A 65 4.71 5.88 7.65
CA LYS A 65 5.44 5.81 8.94
C LYS A 65 6.53 4.72 8.95
N ASN A 66 6.27 3.57 8.33
CA ASN A 66 7.26 2.49 8.26
C ASN A 66 8.48 2.92 7.43
N ALA A 67 8.26 3.66 6.34
CA ALA A 67 9.35 4.22 5.55
C ALA A 67 10.14 5.28 6.33
N GLN A 68 9.45 6.17 7.05
CA GLN A 68 10.13 7.16 7.90
C GLN A 68 11.02 6.51 8.95
N TYR A 69 10.54 5.46 9.62
CA TYR A 69 11.32 4.70 10.59
C TYR A 69 12.51 4.00 9.93
N LEU A 70 12.27 3.25 8.84
CA LEU A 70 13.30 2.47 8.14
C LEU A 70 14.43 3.36 7.59
N PHE A 71 14.09 4.55 7.08
CA PHE A 71 15.03 5.46 6.43
C PHE A 71 15.51 6.61 7.34
N GLY A 72 15.07 6.68 8.60
CA GLY A 72 15.49 7.71 9.55
C GLY A 72 15.07 9.14 9.16
N LEU A 73 13.83 9.31 8.68
CA LEU A 73 13.30 10.58 8.16
C LEU A 73 12.50 11.39 9.20
N GLN A 74 12.81 11.22 10.49
CA GLN A 74 12.19 11.94 11.62
C GLN A 74 13.02 13.15 12.05
#